data_AF-A0A8H3QQX0-F1
#
_entry.id   AF-A0A8H3QQX0-F1
#
_cell.length_a   1.000
_cell.length_b   1.000
_cell.length_c   1.000
_cell.angle_alpha   90.00
_cell.angle_beta   90.00
_cell.angle_gamma   90.00
#
_symmetry.space_group_name_H-M   'P 1'
#
loop_
_entity.id
_entity.type
_entity.pdbx_description
1 polymer ?
#
loop_
_entity_poly.entity_id
_entity_poly.type
_entity_poly.pdbx_seq_one_letter_code
_entity_poly.pdbx_strand_id
1 'polypeptide(L)'
;MQIHFLMKKKILYHNKVWFSDIAISMDSEESNDYISDKGLCYGQALLLAEVLTDPLLNLALIQWYDFKSKRNPYLYGCPHLKLIELYNFVAIESIHGIVHIVPRFDKQNEYFVNKYIF
;
A
#
# COMPACT_ATOMS: atom_id res chain seq x y z
N MET A 1 23.73 5.35 21.48
CA MET A 1 22.64 4.54 20.93
C MET A 1 22.94 4.29 19.47
N GLN A 2 23.24 3.06 19.08
CA GLN A 2 23.65 2.71 17.73
C GLN A 2 22.46 2.04 17.04
N ILE A 3 21.78 2.78 16.16
CA ILE A 3 20.62 2.28 15.42
C ILE A 3 21.15 1.43 14.27
N HIS A 4 20.82 0.14 14.26
CA HIS A 4 21.12 -0.76 13.15
C HIS A 4 19.87 -0.86 12.26
N PHE A 5 20.03 -0.57 10.97
CA PHE A 5 18.99 -0.76 9.96
C PHE A 5 19.29 -2.00 9.14
N LEU A 6 18.40 -2.98 9.12
CA LEU A 6 18.45 -4.08 8.15
C LEU A 6 17.49 -3.78 7.00
N MET A 7 18.04 -3.41 5.84
CA MET A 7 17.26 -3.08 4.64
C MET A 7 17.31 -4.23 3.64
N LYS A 8 16.19 -4.90 3.37
CA LYS A 8 16.11 -5.98 2.37
C LYS A 8 15.45 -5.47 1.08
N LYS A 9 16.22 -5.31 0.00
CA LYS A 9 15.75 -4.86 -1.32
C LYS A 9 14.93 -5.90 -2.12
N LYS A 10 14.44 -6.97 -1.49
CA LYS A 10 13.58 -7.97 -2.14
C LYS A 10 12.48 -8.38 -1.17
N ILE A 11 11.26 -7.91 -1.44
CA ILE A 11 10.06 -8.37 -0.74
C ILE A 11 9.69 -9.72 -1.35
N LEU A 12 10.13 -10.80 -0.70
CA LEU A 12 9.81 -12.18 -1.06
C LEU A 12 8.70 -12.65 -0.11
N TYR A 13 7.45 -12.63 -0.59
CA TYR A 13 6.34 -13.32 0.08
C TYR A 13 6.15 -14.67 -0.63
N HIS A 14 6.29 -15.79 0.10
CA HIS A 14 6.32 -17.16 -0.47
C HIS A 14 7.31 -17.37 -1.63
N ASN A 15 8.55 -16.86 -1.53
CA ASN A 15 9.61 -17.08 -2.53
C ASN A 15 9.34 -16.56 -3.96
N LYS A 16 8.33 -15.71 -4.18
CA LYS A 16 8.09 -15.05 -5.48
C LYS A 16 8.55 -13.59 -5.43
N VAL A 17 9.18 -13.12 -6.52
CA VAL A 17 9.49 -11.69 -6.72
C VAL A 17 8.16 -10.97 -6.93
N TRP A 18 7.71 -10.25 -5.91
CA TRP A 18 6.38 -9.64 -5.89
C TRP A 18 6.50 -8.12 -6.17
N PHE A 19 5.57 -7.55 -6.96
CA PHE A 19 5.28 -6.10 -7.03
C PHE A 19 4.13 -5.77 -6.04
N SER A 20 4.44 -5.42 -4.78
CA SER A 20 3.50 -5.62 -3.64
C SER A 20 2.56 -4.48 -3.42
N ASP A 21 1.58 -4.39 -4.31
CA ASP A 21 0.35 -3.70 -4.03
C ASP A 21 -0.31 -4.36 -2.80
N ILE A 22 -0.46 -3.58 -1.75
CA ILE A 22 -1.01 -4.00 -0.47
C ILE A 22 -2.18 -3.10 -0.10
N ALA A 23 -3.13 -3.67 0.64
CA ALA A 23 -4.12 -2.92 1.38
C ALA A 23 -3.60 -2.66 2.79
N ILE A 24 -3.77 -1.44 3.26
CA ILE A 24 -3.34 -0.98 4.58
C ILE A 24 -4.57 -0.44 5.30
N SER A 25 -4.80 -0.91 6.52
CA SER A 25 -5.89 -0.40 7.36
C SER A 25 -5.53 0.99 7.86
N MET A 26 -6.46 1.94 7.71
CA MET A 26 -6.30 3.25 8.32
C MET A 26 -6.55 3.20 9.82
N ASP A 27 -5.81 4.00 10.57
CA ASP A 27 -6.22 4.34 11.93
C ASP A 27 -7.59 5.04 11.85
N SER A 28 -8.48 4.64 12.75
CA SER A 28 -9.79 5.26 12.91
C SER A 28 -9.70 6.78 13.15
N GLU A 29 -8.64 7.25 13.81
CA GLU A 29 -8.44 8.67 14.08
C GLU A 29 -8.12 9.48 12.81
N GLU A 30 -7.38 8.90 11.87
CA GLU A 30 -6.98 9.55 10.60
C GLU A 30 -7.97 9.28 9.44
N SER A 31 -8.96 8.41 9.68
CA SER A 31 -9.88 7.93 8.64
C SER A 31 -10.75 9.02 7.99
N ASN A 32 -10.94 10.16 8.65
CA ASN A 32 -11.77 11.26 8.16
C ASN A 32 -11.05 12.18 7.16
N ASP A 33 -9.73 12.17 7.15
CA ASP A 33 -8.93 13.09 6.32
C ASP A 33 -8.72 12.58 4.89
N TYR A 34 -9.00 11.28 4.66
CA TYR A 34 -8.70 10.59 3.41
C TYR A 34 -9.87 9.74 2.92
N ILE A 35 -9.94 9.54 1.59
CA ILE A 35 -10.90 8.61 1.01
C ILE A 35 -10.31 7.21 1.06
N SER A 36 -11.07 6.27 1.63
CA SER A 36 -10.70 4.87 1.75
C SER A 36 -11.75 3.95 1.10
N ASP A 37 -11.34 2.74 0.71
CA ASP A 37 -12.28 1.66 0.37
C ASP A 37 -12.60 0.89 1.66
N LYS A 38 -13.68 1.28 2.33
CA LYS A 38 -14.13 0.64 3.59
C LYS A 38 -13.04 0.62 4.68
N GLY A 39 -12.31 1.73 4.84
CA GLY A 39 -11.21 1.84 5.81
C GLY A 39 -9.86 1.35 5.30
N LEU A 40 -9.77 0.89 4.05
CA LEU A 40 -8.51 0.46 3.43
C LEU A 40 -7.95 1.52 2.48
N CYS A 41 -6.65 1.71 2.57
CA CYS A 41 -5.84 2.42 1.59
C CYS A 41 -4.92 1.46 0.85
N TYR A 42 -4.41 1.90 -0.30
CA TYR A 42 -3.60 1.07 -1.17
C TYR A 42 -2.22 1.67 -1.36
N GLY A 43 -1.21 0.81 -1.38
CA GLY A 43 0.16 1.24 -1.63
C GLY A 43 1.03 0.14 -2.17
N GLN A 44 2.11 0.52 -2.85
CA GLN A 44 3.15 -0.39 -3.31
C GLN A 44 4.25 -0.44 -2.24
N ALA A 45 4.46 -1.62 -1.66
CA ALA A 45 5.58 -1.85 -0.74
C ALA A 45 6.90 -1.87 -1.53
N LEU A 46 7.80 -0.95 -1.20
CA LEU A 46 9.10 -0.78 -1.85
C LEU A 46 10.24 -1.41 -1.06
N LEU A 47 10.13 -1.41 0.26
CA LEU A 47 11.18 -1.88 1.16
C LEU A 47 10.58 -2.40 2.45
N LEU A 48 11.16 -3.49 2.97
CA LEU A 48 10.95 -3.92 4.34
C LEU A 48 12.19 -3.57 5.16
N ALA A 49 11.95 -2.94 6.31
CA ALA A 49 12.96 -2.51 7.24
C ALA A 49 12.65 -3.07 8.63
N GLU A 50 13.65 -3.66 9.25
CA GLU A 50 13.61 -4.06 10.65
C GLU A 50 14.51 -3.10 11.43
N VAL A 51 13.91 -2.37 12.38
CA VAL A 51 14.61 -1.42 13.23
C VAL A 51 14.81 -2.08 14.59
N LEU A 52 16.08 -2.24 14.95
CA LEU A 52 16.50 -2.79 16.25
C LEU A 52 16.28 -1.75 17.36
N THR A 53 15.04 -1.65 17.83
CA THR A 53 14.63 -0.90 19.03
C THR A 53 14.14 -1.84 20.13
N ASP A 54 13.85 -1.33 21.31
CA ASP A 54 13.16 -2.05 22.38
C ASP A 54 11.78 -1.40 22.58
N PRO A 55 10.68 -1.96 22.03
CA PRO A 55 10.58 -3.23 21.28
C PRO A 55 11.01 -3.11 19.81
N LEU A 56 11.26 -4.26 19.17
CA LEU A 56 11.62 -4.36 17.75
C LEU A 56 10.52 -3.78 16.86
N LEU A 57 10.88 -2.91 15.91
CA LEU A 57 9.92 -2.25 15.02
C LEU A 57 10.08 -2.73 13.58
N ASN A 58 9.03 -3.34 13.04
CA ASN A 58 8.98 -3.82 11.66
C ASN A 58 8.20 -2.83 10.79
N LEU A 59 8.88 -2.22 9.82
CA LEU A 59 8.32 -1.19 8.97
C LEU A 59 8.38 -1.59 7.49
N ALA A 60 7.44 -1.07 6.72
CA ALA A 60 7.46 -1.12 5.26
C ALA A 60 7.47 0.31 4.70
N LEU A 61 8.37 0.60 3.76
CA LEU A 61 8.31 1.82 2.96
C LEU A 61 7.27 1.62 1.86
N ILE A 62 6.25 2.46 1.85
CA ILE A 62 5.12 2.39 0.93
C ILE A 62 5.13 3.59 0.01
N GLN A 63 4.90 3.37 -1.28
CA GLN A 63 4.44 4.40 -2.21
C GLN A 63 2.92 4.32 -2.32
N TRP A 64 2.22 5.43 -2.12
CA TRP A 64 0.76 5.39 -2.02
C TRP A 64 0.04 5.50 -3.36
N TYR A 65 -1.13 4.87 -3.43
CA TYR A 65 -2.16 5.16 -4.40
C TYR A 65 -3.22 6.09 -3.76
N ASP A 66 -3.69 7.06 -4.54
CA ASP A 66 -4.82 7.91 -4.19
C ASP A 66 -5.98 7.64 -5.14
N PHE A 67 -7.20 7.89 -4.71
CA PHE A 67 -8.36 7.82 -5.58
C PHE A 67 -8.24 8.84 -6.70
N LYS A 68 -8.49 8.41 -7.93
CA LYS A 68 -8.43 9.29 -9.10
C LYS A 68 -9.46 10.41 -8.99
N SER A 69 -10.63 10.12 -8.41
CA SER A 69 -11.72 11.06 -8.22
C SER A 69 -12.35 10.90 -6.85
N LYS A 70 -12.50 12.02 -6.13
CA LYS A 70 -13.23 12.04 -4.85
C LYS A 70 -14.73 11.82 -5.02
N ARG A 71 -15.30 12.28 -6.15
CA ARG A 71 -16.74 12.19 -6.42
C ARG A 71 -17.14 10.82 -6.97
N ASN A 72 -16.29 10.24 -7.82
CA ASN A 72 -16.50 8.93 -8.43
C ASN A 72 -15.29 8.03 -8.15
N PRO A 73 -15.10 7.58 -6.90
CA PRO A 73 -13.95 6.76 -6.50
C PRO A 73 -13.96 5.35 -7.11
N TYR A 74 -15.10 4.91 -7.64
CA TYR A 74 -15.26 3.61 -8.27
C TYR A 74 -15.61 3.74 -9.76
N LEU A 75 -14.99 2.89 -10.57
CA LEU A 75 -15.33 2.68 -11.97
C LEU A 75 -15.44 1.18 -12.23
N TYR A 76 -16.51 0.75 -12.91
CA TYR A 76 -16.83 -0.68 -13.10
C TYR A 76 -16.92 -1.47 -11.78
N GLY A 77 -17.31 -0.82 -10.68
CA GLY A 77 -17.34 -1.42 -9.34
C GLY A 77 -15.98 -1.57 -8.65
N CYS A 78 -14.88 -1.19 -9.30
CA CYS A 78 -13.53 -1.28 -8.77
C CYS A 78 -13.03 0.09 -8.30
N PRO A 79 -12.25 0.17 -7.20
CA PRO A 79 -11.52 1.38 -6.81
C PRO A 79 -10.67 1.88 -7.98
N HIS A 80 -10.85 3.14 -8.37
CA HIS A 80 -10.12 3.79 -9.45
C HIS A 80 -9.03 4.69 -8.88
N LEU A 81 -7.79 4.33 -9.14
CA LEU A 81 -6.63 4.86 -8.45
C LEU A 81 -5.66 5.57 -9.39
N LYS A 82 -4.79 6.39 -8.81
CA LYS A 82 -3.55 6.93 -9.39
C LYS A 82 -2.42 6.67 -8.39
N LEU A 83 -1.23 6.37 -8.89
CA LEU A 83 -0.02 6.33 -8.08
C LEU A 83 0.44 7.77 -7.83
N ILE A 84 0.81 8.09 -6.59
CA ILE A 84 1.29 9.42 -6.21
C ILE A 84 2.72 9.35 -5.67
N GLU A 85 3.42 10.48 -5.68
CA GLU A 85 4.78 10.61 -5.14
C GLU A 85 4.76 10.86 -3.62
N LEU A 86 3.90 10.15 -2.91
CA LEU A 86 3.85 10.14 -1.44
C LEU A 86 4.45 8.83 -0.95
N TYR A 87 5.44 8.94 -0.06
CA TYR A 87 6.16 7.82 0.49
C TYR A 87 6.21 7.91 2.01
N ASN A 88 5.78 6.85 2.69
CA ASN A 88 5.81 6.79 4.15
C ASN A 88 6.22 5.40 4.62
N PHE A 89 6.78 5.34 5.83
CA PHE A 89 6.90 4.08 6.54
C PHE A 89 5.60 3.77 7.27
N VAL A 90 5.13 2.54 7.13
CA VAL A 90 3.99 2.01 7.90
C VAL A 90 4.46 0.80 8.70
N ALA A 91 3.85 0.56 9.86
CA ALA A 91 4.09 -0.66 10.61
C ALA A 91 3.56 -1.87 9.84
N ILE A 92 4.31 -2.97 9.79
CA ILE A 92 3.89 -4.17 9.05
C ILE A 92 2.55 -4.71 9.59
N GLU A 93 2.25 -4.57 10.89
CA GLU A 93 0.95 -4.96 11.46
C GLU A 93 -0.27 -4.20 10.88
N SER A 94 -0.07 -3.03 10.28
CA SER A 94 -1.15 -2.26 9.64
C SER A 94 -1.53 -2.80 8.26
N ILE A 95 -0.70 -3.67 7.68
CA ILE A 95 -0.94 -4.27 6.37
C ILE A 95 -2.08 -5.28 6.49
N HIS A 96 -3.22 -4.93 5.90
CA HIS A 96 -4.40 -5.79 5.90
C HIS A 96 -4.19 -7.04 5.05
N GLY A 97 -3.51 -6.89 3.91
CA GLY A 97 -3.24 -7.99 3.02
C GLY A 97 -2.74 -7.54 1.65
N ILE A 98 -2.50 -8.52 0.80
CA ILE A 98 -2.02 -8.29 -0.54
C ILE A 98 -3.20 -8.10 -1.49
N VAL A 99 -3.10 -7.14 -2.41
CA VAL A 99 -4.11 -6.87 -3.43
C VAL A 99 -3.50 -6.96 -4.83
N HIS A 100 -4.36 -7.04 -5.83
CA HIS A 100 -3.94 -7.00 -7.22
C HIS A 100 -4.38 -5.67 -7.83
N ILE A 101 -3.43 -4.79 -8.12
CA ILE A 101 -3.69 -3.51 -8.77
C ILE A 101 -3.22 -3.62 -10.23
N VAL A 102 -4.14 -3.37 -11.15
CA VAL A 102 -3.89 -3.50 -12.58
C VAL A 102 -3.84 -2.12 -13.25
N PRO A 103 -2.83 -1.83 -14.08
CA PRO A 103 -2.80 -0.61 -14.86
C PRO A 103 -3.91 -0.63 -15.92
N ARG A 104 -4.48 0.53 -16.17
CA ARG A 104 -5.43 0.72 -17.26
C ARG A 104 -4.69 0.81 -18.59
N PHE A 105 -5.06 -0.06 -19.54
CA PHE A 105 -4.34 -0.26 -20.81
C PHE A 105 -4.16 1.03 -21.66
N ASP A 106 -5.09 1.98 -21.59
CA ASP A 106 -5.13 3.19 -22.43
C ASP A 106 -4.85 4.49 -21.67
N LYS A 107 -4.53 4.43 -20.38
CA LYS A 107 -4.38 5.62 -19.53
C LYS A 107 -3.09 5.56 -18.73
N GLN A 108 -2.38 6.69 -18.70
CA GLN A 108 -1.21 6.84 -17.84
C GLN A 108 -1.65 7.11 -16.40
N ASN A 109 -0.94 6.46 -15.46
CA ASN A 109 -1.15 6.64 -14.03
C ASN A 109 -2.62 6.47 -13.60
N GLU A 110 -3.27 5.44 -14.16
CA GLU A 110 -4.61 5.00 -13.78
C GLU A 110 -4.60 3.50 -13.55
N TYR A 111 -5.16 3.11 -12.41
CA TYR A 111 -5.14 1.72 -11.96
C TYR A 111 -6.47 1.32 -11.36
N PHE A 112 -6.71 0.02 -11.31
CA PHE A 112 -7.86 -0.56 -10.63
C PHE A 112 -7.42 -1.61 -9.62
N VAL A 113 -8.03 -1.59 -8.44
CA VAL A 113 -7.96 -2.72 -7.51
C VAL A 113 -8.90 -3.81 -8.04
N ASN A 114 -8.33 -4.95 -8.39
CA ASN A 114 -9.08 -6.07 -8.92
C ASN A 114 -9.83 -6.80 -7.80
N LYS A 115 -11.16 -6.67 -7.80
CA LYS A 115 -12.06 -7.32 -6.83
C LYS A 115 -12.56 -8.70 -7.27
N TYR A 116 -12.18 -9.18 -8.46
CA TYR A 116 -12.78 -10.35 -9.11
C TYR A 116 -11.83 -11.56 -9.24
N ILE A 117 -10.62 -11.48 -8.69
CA ILE A 117 -9.60 -12.56 -8.77
C ILE A 117 -9.56 -13.44 -7.50
N PHE A 118 -10.63 -13.48 -6.70
CA PHE A 118 -10.72 -14.34 -5.52
C PHE A 118 -11.99 -15.20 -5.54
#